data_AF-A0A963RQR7-F1
#
_entry.id   AF-A0A963RQR7-F1
#
_cell.length_a   1.000
_cell.length_b   1.000
_cell.length_c   1.000
_cell.angle_alpha   90.00
_cell.angle_beta   90.00
_cell.angle_gamma   90.00
#
_symmetry.space_group_name_H-M   'P 1'
#
loop_
_entity.id
_entity.type
_entity.pdbx_description
1 polymer ?
#
loop_
_entity_poly.entity_id
_entity_poly.type
_entity_poly.pdbx_seq_one_letter_code
_entity_poly.pdbx_strand_id
1 'polypeptide(L)'
;ALVVDKQRAEEELNSDWTSTMNLAELLLKEHGIPFRAGHGFASDLVSYSRPRNLTPSDLPFYVVQGTFTQTLKRFGLPDQPFPLTEAQFRERMTPGWIVAHTQGTGGPQPAEVRRTLAEAQKRLQADQAWMQQRRARLQQADTALDQAFARLLPAGGAR
;
A
#
# COMPACT_ATOMS: atom_id res chain seq x y z
N ALA A 1 21.75 9.17 1.08
CA ALA A 1 20.27 9.13 1.08
C ALA A 1 19.82 8.00 0.18
N LEU A 2 18.68 7.36 0.46
CA LEU A 2 18.08 6.39 -0.46
C LEU A 2 17.57 7.12 -1.71
N VAL A 3 17.90 6.61 -2.90
CA VAL A 3 17.41 7.13 -4.19
C VAL A 3 16.50 6.07 -4.80
N VAL A 4 15.27 6.45 -5.13
CA VAL A 4 14.28 5.56 -5.74
C VAL A 4 14.24 5.82 -7.24
N ASP A 5 14.54 4.79 -8.04
CA ASP A 5 14.30 4.79 -9.48
C ASP A 5 12.82 4.50 -9.74
N LYS A 6 12.06 5.56 -10.05
CA LYS A 6 10.62 5.46 -10.28
C LYS A 6 10.29 4.68 -11.54
N GLN A 7 11.08 4.88 -12.59
CA GLN A 7 10.82 4.24 -13.87
C GLN A 7 11.07 2.74 -13.75
N ARG A 8 12.19 2.34 -13.14
CA ARG A 8 12.46 0.91 -12.91
C ARG A 8 11.40 0.28 -12.01
N ALA A 9 10.95 0.96 -10.95
CA ALA A 9 9.90 0.44 -10.09
C ALA A 9 8.58 0.21 -10.83
N GLU A 10 8.19 1.13 -11.72
CA GLU A 10 7.00 0.99 -12.55
C GLU A 10 7.14 -0.11 -13.60
N GLU A 11 8.31 -0.23 -14.25
CA GLU A 11 8.63 -1.31 -15.18
C GLU A 11 8.51 -2.68 -14.52
N GLU A 12 9.08 -2.86 -13.33
CA GLU A 12 8.98 -4.12 -12.56
C GLU A 12 7.52 -4.49 -12.29
N LEU A 13 6.70 -3.54 -11.84
CA LEU A 13 5.29 -3.80 -11.55
C LEU A 13 4.46 -4.13 -12.80
N ASN A 14 4.77 -3.50 -13.93
CA ASN A 14 4.13 -3.77 -15.21
C ASN A 14 4.60 -5.08 -15.87
N SER A 15 5.78 -5.58 -15.48
CA SER A 15 6.35 -6.82 -16.02
C SER A 15 5.72 -8.11 -15.47
N ASP A 16 4.91 -8.01 -14.40
CA ASP A 16 4.24 -9.16 -13.77
C ASP A 16 2.74 -8.90 -13.56
N TRP A 17 2.05 -9.92 -13.06
CA TRP A 17 0.59 -9.97 -12.87
C TRP A 17 0.16 -9.41 -11.51
N THR A 18 0.61 -8.20 -11.20
CA THR A 18 0.39 -7.52 -9.90
C THR A 18 -1.05 -7.08 -9.64
N SER A 19 -1.89 -7.00 -10.69
CA SER A 19 -3.28 -6.50 -10.66
C SER A 19 -4.37 -7.57 -10.63
N THR A 20 -4.00 -8.85 -10.49
CA THR A 20 -4.95 -9.98 -10.56
C THR A 20 -6.02 -9.97 -9.47
N MET A 21 -5.63 -9.64 -8.24
CA MET A 21 -6.59 -9.50 -7.14
C MET A 21 -7.55 -8.33 -7.38
N ASN A 22 -7.04 -7.19 -7.84
CA ASN A 22 -7.85 -6.02 -8.18
C ASN A 22 -8.87 -6.32 -9.29
N LEU A 23 -8.49 -7.12 -10.29
CA LEU A 23 -9.41 -7.55 -11.34
C LEU A 23 -10.57 -8.38 -10.77
N ALA A 24 -10.29 -9.30 -9.85
CA ALA A 24 -11.33 -10.10 -9.19
C ALA A 24 -12.26 -9.24 -8.34
N GLU A 25 -11.70 -8.30 -7.56
CA GLU A 25 -12.48 -7.37 -6.75
C GLU A 25 -13.36 -6.45 -7.59
N LEU A 26 -12.84 -5.94 -8.69
CA LEU A 26 -13.54 -5.08 -9.63
C LEU A 26 -14.73 -5.82 -10.24
N LEU A 27 -14.54 -7.05 -10.73
CA LEU A 27 -15.61 -7.84 -11.32
C LEU A 27 -16.73 -8.12 -10.30
N LEU A 28 -16.38 -8.29 -9.02
CA LEU A 28 -17.37 -8.38 -7.95
C LEU A 28 -18.08 -7.05 -7.72
N LYS A 29 -17.34 -5.97 -7.46
CA LYS A 29 -17.87 -4.68 -7.02
C LYS A 29 -18.72 -4.00 -8.11
N GLU A 30 -18.29 -4.07 -9.36
CA GLU A 30 -18.91 -3.32 -10.47
C GLU A 30 -19.86 -4.18 -11.32
N HIS A 31 -19.64 -5.50 -11.37
CA HIS A 31 -20.37 -6.39 -12.28
C HIS A 31 -21.03 -7.59 -11.58
N GLY A 32 -20.97 -7.66 -10.25
CA GLY A 32 -21.65 -8.70 -9.47
C GLY A 32 -21.11 -10.12 -9.69
N ILE A 33 -19.93 -10.27 -10.29
CA ILE A 33 -19.32 -11.60 -10.48
C ILE A 33 -18.83 -12.11 -9.13
N PRO A 34 -19.24 -13.30 -8.66
CA PRO A 34 -18.78 -13.84 -7.39
C PRO A 34 -17.25 -13.87 -7.32
N PHE A 35 -16.68 -13.45 -6.18
CA PHE A 35 -15.23 -13.31 -6.03
C PHE A 35 -14.46 -14.57 -6.44
N ARG A 36 -14.95 -15.76 -6.09
CA ARG A 36 -14.32 -17.04 -6.45
C ARG A 36 -14.23 -17.24 -7.97
N ALA A 37 -15.23 -16.80 -8.71
CA ALA A 37 -15.23 -16.84 -10.17
C ALA A 37 -14.31 -15.77 -10.75
N GLY A 38 -14.35 -14.53 -10.24
CA GLY A 38 -13.43 -13.46 -10.66
C GLY A 38 -11.96 -13.80 -10.40
N HIS A 39 -11.65 -14.39 -9.25
CA HIS A 39 -10.32 -14.88 -8.90
C HIS A 39 -9.90 -16.07 -9.77
N GLY A 40 -10.80 -17.03 -10.02
CA GLY A 40 -10.55 -18.13 -10.94
C GLY A 40 -10.23 -17.64 -12.35
N PHE A 41 -10.98 -16.66 -12.84
CA PHE A 41 -10.72 -15.99 -14.12
C PHE A 41 -9.35 -15.34 -14.15
N ALA A 42 -9.01 -14.52 -13.16
CA ALA A 42 -7.69 -13.88 -13.08
C ALA A 42 -6.55 -14.91 -13.03
N SER A 43 -6.73 -16.00 -12.28
CA SER A 43 -5.75 -17.10 -12.19
C SER A 43 -5.57 -17.83 -13.52
N ASP A 44 -6.64 -18.04 -14.29
CA ASP A 44 -6.55 -18.65 -15.62
C ASP A 44 -5.80 -17.74 -16.60
N LEU A 45 -6.01 -16.41 -16.53
CA LEU A 45 -5.24 -15.46 -17.34
C LEU A 45 -3.74 -15.54 -17.04
N VAL A 46 -3.36 -15.59 -15.76
CA VAL A 46 -1.95 -15.75 -15.36
C VAL A 46 -1.38 -17.07 -15.87
N SER A 47 -2.14 -18.16 -15.72
CA SER A 47 -1.74 -19.51 -16.15
C SER A 47 -1.55 -19.60 -17.66
N TYR A 48 -2.39 -18.91 -18.43
CA TYR A 48 -2.23 -18.77 -19.87
C TYR A 48 -0.97 -17.96 -20.23
N SER A 49 -0.74 -16.87 -19.50
CA SER A 49 0.20 -15.81 -19.89
C SER A 49 1.64 -16.10 -19.50
N ARG A 50 1.89 -16.64 -18.30
CA ARG A 50 3.26 -16.88 -17.78
C ARG A 50 4.12 -17.77 -18.69
N PRO A 51 3.66 -18.94 -19.17
CA PRO A 51 4.45 -19.78 -20.08
C PRO A 51 4.73 -19.12 -21.44
N ARG A 52 3.97 -18.07 -21.77
CA ARG A 52 4.07 -17.31 -23.03
C ARG A 52 4.79 -15.98 -22.88
N ASN A 53 5.29 -15.68 -21.68
CA ASN A 53 5.91 -14.40 -21.34
C ASN A 53 5.02 -13.19 -21.69
N LEU A 54 3.71 -13.31 -21.48
CA LEU A 54 2.73 -12.26 -21.73
C LEU A 54 2.45 -11.48 -20.44
N THR A 55 2.48 -10.15 -20.54
CA THR A 55 2.01 -9.24 -19.48
C THR A 55 0.53 -8.90 -19.68
N PRO A 56 -0.13 -8.24 -18.72
CA PRO A 56 -1.47 -7.69 -18.93
C PRO A 56 -1.55 -6.71 -20.11
N SER A 57 -0.46 -6.05 -20.49
CA SER A 57 -0.42 -5.15 -21.64
C SER A 57 -0.34 -5.90 -22.98
N ASP A 58 0.37 -7.03 -23.02
CA ASP A 58 0.62 -7.80 -24.24
C ASP A 58 -0.43 -8.90 -24.50
N LEU A 59 -1.18 -9.30 -23.47
CA LEU A 59 -2.16 -10.39 -23.59
C LEU A 59 -3.24 -10.04 -24.62
N PRO A 60 -3.44 -10.82 -25.70
CA PRO A 60 -4.48 -10.51 -26.67
C PRO A 60 -5.88 -10.48 -26.06
N PHE A 61 -6.67 -9.46 -26.37
CA PHE A 61 -7.94 -9.23 -25.67
C PHE A 61 -8.99 -10.32 -25.91
N TYR A 62 -8.97 -10.98 -27.08
CA TYR A 62 -9.84 -12.13 -27.34
C TYR A 62 -9.58 -13.31 -26.37
N VAL A 63 -8.35 -13.45 -25.85
CA VAL A 63 -8.02 -14.45 -24.83
C VAL A 63 -8.71 -14.10 -23.51
N VAL A 64 -8.73 -12.82 -23.15
CA VAL A 64 -9.42 -12.32 -21.95
C VAL A 64 -10.91 -12.67 -22.04
N GLN A 65 -11.55 -12.35 -23.17
CA GLN A 65 -12.96 -12.66 -23.41
C GLN A 65 -13.24 -14.16 -23.37
N GLY A 66 -12.45 -14.97 -24.09
CA GLY A 66 -12.62 -16.42 -24.13
C GLY A 66 -12.41 -17.10 -22.78
N THR A 67 -11.44 -16.63 -21.99
CA THR A 67 -11.17 -17.16 -20.64
C THR A 67 -12.28 -16.80 -19.67
N PHE A 68 -12.86 -15.60 -19.80
CA PHE A 68 -14.01 -15.18 -19.00
C PHE A 68 -15.22 -16.08 -19.24
N THR A 69 -15.58 -16.32 -20.51
CA THR A 69 -16.67 -17.23 -20.87
C THR A 69 -16.45 -18.65 -20.35
N GLN A 70 -15.23 -19.19 -20.47
CA GLN A 70 -14.90 -20.51 -19.92
C GLN A 70 -15.02 -20.54 -18.40
N THR A 71 -14.62 -19.46 -17.72
CA THR A 71 -14.74 -19.35 -16.27
C THR A 71 -16.19 -19.34 -15.83
N LEU A 72 -17.06 -18.55 -16.46
CA LEU A 72 -18.49 -18.52 -16.12
C LEU A 72 -19.11 -19.93 -16.22
N LYS A 73 -18.82 -20.66 -17.30
CA LYS A 73 -19.26 -22.05 -17.48
C LYS A 73 -18.74 -22.99 -16.38
N ARG A 74 -17.44 -22.91 -16.06
CA ARG A 74 -16.81 -23.71 -15.00
C ARG A 74 -17.48 -23.50 -13.63
N PHE A 75 -17.97 -22.29 -13.37
CA PHE A 75 -18.64 -21.94 -12.11
C PHE A 75 -20.17 -22.02 -12.17
N GLY A 76 -20.76 -22.46 -13.29
CA GLY A 76 -22.21 -22.55 -13.44
C GLY A 76 -22.93 -21.20 -13.41
N LEU A 77 -22.26 -20.12 -13.84
CA LEU A 77 -22.81 -18.77 -13.89
C LEU A 77 -23.49 -18.49 -15.25
N PRO A 78 -24.46 -17.56 -15.30
CA PRO A 78 -25.10 -17.17 -16.56
C PRO A 78 -24.07 -16.69 -17.59
N ASP A 79 -24.25 -17.11 -18.84
CA ASP A 79 -23.44 -16.63 -19.95
C ASP A 79 -23.62 -15.12 -20.13
N GLN A 80 -22.51 -14.40 -20.21
CA GLN A 80 -22.47 -12.96 -20.47
C GLN A 80 -21.10 -12.58 -21.05
N PRO A 81 -21.02 -11.51 -21.86
CA PRO A 81 -19.74 -11.01 -22.36
C PRO A 81 -18.86 -10.50 -21.22
N PHE A 82 -17.55 -10.49 -21.44
CA PHE A 82 -16.64 -9.80 -20.54
C PHE A 82 -17.03 -8.31 -20.45
N PRO A 83 -17.21 -7.75 -19.24
CA PRO A 83 -17.94 -6.50 -19.08
C PRO A 83 -17.11 -5.25 -19.34
N LEU A 84 -15.79 -5.38 -19.56
CA LEU A 84 -14.91 -4.26 -19.87
C LEU A 84 -14.57 -4.24 -21.36
N THR A 85 -14.33 -3.04 -21.91
CA THR A 85 -13.66 -2.88 -23.21
C THR A 85 -12.18 -3.20 -23.08
N GLU A 86 -11.48 -3.36 -24.21
CA GLU A 86 -10.02 -3.55 -24.19
C GLU A 86 -9.31 -2.38 -23.51
N ALA A 87 -9.66 -1.15 -23.85
CA ALA A 87 -9.06 0.05 -23.25
C ALA A 87 -9.27 0.08 -21.72
N GLN A 88 -10.48 -0.23 -21.26
CA GLN A 88 -10.76 -0.33 -19.82
C GLN A 88 -9.96 -1.45 -19.16
N PHE A 89 -9.84 -2.62 -19.79
CA PHE A 89 -9.02 -3.71 -19.27
C PHE A 89 -7.56 -3.27 -19.13
N ARG A 90 -6.96 -2.66 -20.16
CA ARG A 90 -5.55 -2.20 -20.09
C ARG A 90 -5.35 -1.17 -18.99
N GLU A 91 -6.21 -0.16 -18.93
CA GLU A 91 -6.12 0.90 -17.92
C GLU A 91 -6.18 0.33 -16.50
N ARG A 92 -7.16 -0.53 -16.23
CA ARG A 92 -7.42 -1.05 -14.88
C ARG A 92 -6.42 -2.10 -14.42
N MET A 93 -5.63 -2.66 -15.33
CA MET A 93 -4.54 -3.56 -15.01
C MET A 93 -3.23 -2.81 -14.66
N THR A 94 -3.17 -1.48 -14.81
CA THR A 94 -1.98 -0.70 -14.49
C THR A 94 -1.75 -0.52 -12.98
N PRO A 95 -0.49 -0.48 -12.50
CA PRO A 95 -0.17 -0.21 -11.10
C PRO A 95 -0.71 1.14 -10.62
N GLY A 96 -0.66 2.17 -11.47
CA GLY A 96 -1.17 3.49 -11.15
C GLY A 96 -2.68 3.48 -10.87
N TRP A 97 -3.45 2.73 -11.66
CA TRP A 97 -4.88 2.59 -11.44
C TRP A 97 -5.18 1.89 -10.12
N ILE A 98 -4.46 0.80 -9.80
CA ILE A 98 -4.60 0.07 -8.54
C ILE A 98 -4.34 0.99 -7.33
N VAL A 99 -3.26 1.77 -7.36
CA VAL A 99 -2.91 2.70 -6.28
C VAL A 99 -4.00 3.75 -6.08
N ALA A 100 -4.58 4.26 -7.16
CA ALA A 100 -5.62 5.27 -7.09
C ALA A 100 -6.99 4.72 -6.61
N HIS A 101 -7.29 3.45 -6.90
CA HIS A 101 -8.65 2.89 -6.73
C HIS A 101 -8.76 1.81 -5.64
N THR A 102 -7.65 1.36 -5.05
CA THR A 102 -7.67 0.51 -3.84
C THR A 102 -7.93 1.38 -2.62
N GLN A 103 -9.19 1.77 -2.44
CA GLN A 103 -9.60 2.70 -1.39
C GLN A 103 -9.89 1.98 -0.08
N GLY A 104 -9.34 2.52 1.00
CA GLY A 104 -9.55 2.08 2.38
C GLY A 104 -8.64 2.86 3.32
N THR A 105 -8.97 2.89 4.61
CA THR A 105 -8.13 3.53 5.63
C THR A 105 -6.75 2.86 5.67
N GLY A 106 -5.69 3.66 5.52
CA GLY A 106 -4.32 3.14 5.44
C GLY A 106 -3.93 2.57 4.08
N GLY A 107 -4.76 2.75 3.05
CA GLY A 107 -4.44 2.34 1.68
C GLY A 107 -3.36 3.21 0.99
N PRO A 108 -2.91 2.78 -0.20
CA PRO A 108 -1.82 3.42 -0.93
C PRO A 108 -2.25 4.71 -1.66
N GLN A 109 -3.55 5.00 -1.71
CA GLN A 109 -4.07 6.14 -2.47
C GLN A 109 -3.53 7.47 -1.90
N PRO A 110 -3.21 8.46 -2.74
CA PRO A 110 -2.53 9.69 -2.31
C PRO A 110 -3.24 10.45 -1.17
N ALA A 111 -4.57 10.40 -1.12
CA ALA A 111 -5.33 11.03 -0.05
C ALA A 111 -5.05 10.39 1.32
N GLU A 112 -5.00 9.07 1.41
CA GLU A 112 -4.74 8.35 2.66
C GLU A 112 -3.28 8.43 3.08
N VAL A 113 -2.34 8.41 2.13
CA VAL A 113 -0.92 8.65 2.42
C VAL A 113 -0.72 10.04 3.01
N ARG A 114 -1.38 11.08 2.46
CA ARG A 114 -1.34 12.43 3.03
C ARG A 114 -1.95 12.49 4.44
N ARG A 115 -3.10 11.84 4.65
CA ARG A 115 -3.74 11.77 5.98
C ARG A 115 -2.82 11.12 7.01
N THR A 116 -2.25 9.96 6.66
CA THR A 116 -1.36 9.19 7.54
C THR A 116 -0.05 9.95 7.82
N LEU A 117 0.51 10.65 6.83
CA LEU A 117 1.70 11.48 7.01
C LEU A 117 1.43 12.64 7.98
N ALA A 118 0.28 13.30 7.86
CA ALA A 118 -0.10 14.37 8.78
C ALA A 118 -0.26 13.87 10.23
N GLU A 119 -0.81 12.67 10.42
CA GLU A 119 -0.90 12.02 11.74
C GLU A 119 0.47 11.65 12.29
N ALA A 120 1.36 11.10 11.46
CA ALA A 120 2.72 10.77 11.84
C ALA A 120 3.53 12.01 12.26
N GLN A 121 3.37 13.13 11.54
CA GLN A 121 3.99 14.41 11.90
C GLN A 121 3.50 14.92 13.27
N LYS A 122 2.20 14.84 13.55
CA LYS A 122 1.65 15.22 14.86
C LYS A 122 2.23 14.36 16.00
N ARG A 123 2.32 13.04 15.80
CA ARG A 123 2.91 12.12 16.77
C ARG A 123 4.38 12.45 17.01
N LEU A 124 5.15 12.66 15.95
CA LEU A 124 6.56 13.04 16.04
C LEU A 124 6.76 14.33 16.85
N GLN A 125 5.92 15.35 16.61
CA GLN A 125 5.98 16.60 17.38
C GLN A 125 5.68 16.37 18.87
N ALA A 126 4.69 15.54 19.19
CA ALA A 126 4.37 15.19 20.57
C ALA A 126 5.53 14.43 21.24
N ASP A 127 6.13 13.47 20.55
CA ASP A 127 7.27 12.69 21.05
C ASP A 127 8.50 13.58 21.30
N GLN A 128 8.77 14.54 20.40
CA GLN A 128 9.83 15.52 20.56
C GLN A 128 9.60 16.41 21.79
N ALA A 129 8.39 16.94 21.96
CA ALA A 129 8.02 17.75 23.10
C ALA A 129 8.13 16.98 24.42
N TRP A 130 7.67 15.72 24.43
CA TRP A 130 7.79 14.83 25.57
C TRP A 130 9.26 14.57 25.95
N MET A 131 10.12 14.28 24.97
CA MET A 131 11.54 14.10 25.20
C MET A 131 12.21 15.35 25.77
N GLN A 132 11.91 16.53 25.21
CA GLN A 132 12.43 17.80 25.71
C GLN A 132 12.04 18.04 27.16
N GLN A 133 10.75 17.85 27.49
CA GLN A 133 10.26 18.00 28.85
C GLN A 133 10.95 17.03 29.82
N ARG A 134 11.16 15.78 29.40
CA ARG A 134 11.80 14.78 30.26
C ARG A 134 13.27 15.12 30.52
N ARG A 135 14.00 15.57 29.51
CA ARG A 135 15.39 16.04 29.66
C ARG A 135 15.48 17.25 30.58
N ALA A 136 14.59 18.23 30.43
CA ALA A 136 14.56 19.40 31.30
C ALA A 136 14.32 19.03 32.77
N ARG A 137 13.40 18.09 33.05
CA ARG A 137 13.15 17.59 34.42
C ARG A 137 14.38 16.90 35.02
N LEU A 138 15.10 16.10 34.24
CA LEU A 138 16.34 15.46 34.70
C LEU A 138 17.41 16.49 35.03
N GLN A 139 17.62 17.49 34.17
CA GLN A 139 18.57 18.57 34.40
C GLN A 139 18.21 19.39 35.66
N GLN A 140 16.94 19.69 35.88
CA GLN A 140 16.48 20.39 37.08
C GLN A 140 16.72 19.57 38.35
N ALA A 141 16.47 18.25 38.30
CA ALA A 141 16.73 17.37 39.43
C ALA A 141 18.24 17.29 39.76
N ASP A 142 19.09 17.25 38.73
CA ASP A 142 20.54 17.23 38.87
C ASP A 142 21.05 18.52 39.53
N THR A 143 20.62 19.68 39.04
CA THR A 143 20.95 20.98 39.65
C THR A 143 20.43 21.10 41.09
N ALA A 144 19.23 20.60 41.37
CA ALA A 144 18.68 20.61 42.73
C ALA A 144 19.50 19.70 43.68
N LEU A 145 19.96 18.56 43.17
CA LEU A 145 20.83 17.65 43.92
C LEU A 145 22.17 18.32 44.24
N ASP A 146 22.82 18.93 43.25
CA ASP A 146 24.07 19.69 43.44
C ASP A 146 23.92 20.80 44.48
N GLN A 147 22.84 21.57 44.41
CA GLN A 147 22.54 22.62 45.39
C GLN A 147 22.32 22.05 46.80
N ALA A 148 21.67 20.90 46.92
CA ALA A 148 21.48 20.24 48.21
C ALA A 148 22.81 19.80 48.81
N PHE A 149 23.70 19.19 48.02
CA PHE A 149 25.06 18.84 48.45
C PHE A 149 25.88 20.06 48.86
N ALA A 150 25.86 21.13 48.07
CA ALA A 150 26.59 22.36 48.37
C ALA A 150 26.23 22.96 49.73
N ARG A 151 24.97 22.82 50.18
CA ARG A 151 24.50 23.28 51.50
C ARG A 151 24.99 22.43 52.66
N LEU A 152 25.35 21.18 52.41
CA LEU A 152 25.86 20.25 53.43
C LEU A 152 27.38 20.33 53.59
N LEU A 153 28.09 20.96 52.64
CA LEU A 153 29.52 21.20 52.78
C LEU A 153 29.76 22.20 53.91
N PRO A 154 30.71 21.93 54.83
CA PRO A 154 31.00 22.84 55.93
C PRO A 154 31.45 24.21 55.41
N ALA A 155 30.92 25.28 56.00
CA ALA A 155 31.37 26.63 55.74
C ALA A 155 32.82 26.80 56.24
N GLY A 156 33.79 26.66 55.34
CA GLY A 156 35.21 26.86 55.64
C GLY A 156 35.97 25.56 55.88
N GLY A 157 36.38 24.91 54.81
CA GLY A 157 37.63 24.15 54.79
C GLY A 157 38.84 25.10 54.75
N ALA A 158 38.97 25.95 55.76
CA ALA A 158 40.24 26.62 56.05
C ALA A 158 40.99 25.75 57.06
N ARG A 159 41.89 24.91 56.55
CA ARG A 159 43.12 24.52 57.22
C ARG A 159 44.22 24.49 56.18
#